data_AF-A0A1P8XI73-F1
#
_entry.id   AF-A0A1P8XI73-F1
#
_cell.length_a   1.000
_cell.length_b   1.000
_cell.length_c   1.000
_cell.angle_alpha   90.00
_cell.angle_beta   90.00
_cell.angle_gamma   90.00
#
_symmetry.space_group_name_H-M   'P 1'
#
loop_
_entity.id
_entity.type
_entity.pdbx_description
1 polymer ?
#
loop_
_entity_poly.entity_id
_entity_poly.type
_entity_poly.pdbx_seq_one_letter_code
_entity_poly.pdbx_strand_id
1 'polypeptide(L)'
;MSQHVDITEVSDPRDMTIDDPAPPQTEIRIVKGEPTDEEIAALVAVLSAAGGGTGEPGPQELNPWGHPVDKLRYHLTSWQRVTLLERTHMRR
;
A
#
# COMPACT_ATOMS: atom_id res chain seq x y z
N MET A 1 41.15 15.49 29.36
CA MET A 1 39.93 16.02 30.02
C MET A 1 38.86 16.11 28.94
N SER A 2 38.05 15.05 28.78
CA SER A 2 37.04 14.97 27.73
C SER A 2 35.81 15.79 28.13
N GLN A 3 35.34 16.67 27.24
CA GLN A 3 34.01 17.27 27.35
C GLN A 3 32.96 16.23 26.98
N HIS A 4 32.10 15.88 27.93
CA HIS A 4 30.84 15.20 27.62
C HIS A 4 29.88 16.25 27.06
N VAL A 5 29.43 16.04 25.83
CA VAL A 5 28.33 16.79 25.24
C VAL A 5 27.07 16.02 25.60
N ASP A 6 26.30 16.55 26.54
CA ASP A 6 24.95 16.05 26.81
C ASP A 6 24.10 16.29 25.56
N ILE A 7 23.62 15.22 24.94
CA ILE A 7 22.66 15.30 23.85
C ILE A 7 21.31 15.66 24.48
N THR A 8 20.99 16.94 24.54
CA THR A 8 19.62 17.37 24.80
C THR A 8 18.84 17.12 23.52
N GLU A 9 18.12 16.00 23.45
CA GLU A 9 17.01 15.87 22.50
C GLU A 9 15.99 16.96 22.83
N VAL A 10 15.92 17.98 21.98
CA VAL A 10 14.84 18.96 22.01
C VAL A 10 13.68 18.33 21.25
N SER A 11 12.82 17.60 21.97
CA SER A 11 11.52 17.20 21.42
C SER A 11 10.71 18.46 21.14
N ASP A 12 10.07 18.53 19.97
CA ASP A 12 9.22 19.66 19.62
C ASP A 12 8.04 19.70 20.61
N PRO A 13 7.76 20.81 21.31
CA PRO A 13 6.65 20.90 22.25
C PRO A 13 5.29 20.55 21.65
N ARG A 14 5.16 20.56 20.32
CA ARG A 14 3.94 20.15 19.59
C ARG A 14 3.68 18.66 19.64
N ASP A 15 4.71 17.83 19.81
CA ASP A 15 4.57 16.37 19.97
C ASP A 15 3.94 15.98 21.32
N MET A 16 3.85 16.92 22.27
CA MET A 16 3.29 16.70 23.61
C MET A 16 1.82 17.14 23.76
N THR A 17 1.22 17.73 22.74
CA THR A 17 -0.18 18.21 22.77
C THR A 17 -1.01 17.55 21.68
N ILE A 18 -2.15 16.98 22.05
CA ILE A 18 -3.08 16.32 21.12
C ILE A 18 -3.85 17.37 20.29
N ASP A 19 -3.96 18.60 20.79
CA ASP A 19 -4.83 19.64 20.24
C ASP A 19 -4.16 20.56 19.19
N ASP A 20 -2.86 20.38 18.93
CA ASP A 20 -2.11 21.12 17.89
C ASP A 20 -1.35 20.14 16.99
N PRO A 21 -2.06 19.33 16.18
CA PRO A 21 -1.40 18.41 15.25
C PRO A 21 -0.56 19.19 14.25
N ALA A 22 0.65 18.70 13.97
CA ALA A 22 1.50 19.27 12.93
C ALA A 22 0.72 19.34 11.59
N PRO A 23 0.91 20.42 10.81
CA PRO A 23 0.27 20.51 9.50
C PRO A 23 0.68 19.28 8.67
N PRO A 24 -0.27 18.65 7.95
CA PRO A 24 0.03 17.47 7.15
C PRO A 24 1.16 17.81 6.18
N GLN A 25 2.27 17.10 6.30
CA GLN A 25 3.37 17.24 5.37
C GLN A 25 2.93 16.60 4.05
N THR A 26 2.69 17.42 3.03
CA THR A 26 2.41 16.91 1.69
C THR A 26 3.68 16.24 1.16
N GLU A 27 3.68 14.90 1.07
CA GLU A 27 4.82 14.11 0.57
C GLU A 27 5.12 14.39 -0.92
N ILE A 28 4.16 14.96 -1.65
CA ILE A 28 4.25 15.26 -3.08
C ILE A 28 4.09 16.77 -3.30
N ARG A 29 5.15 17.42 -3.77
CA ARG A 29 5.11 18.84 -4.15
C ARG A 29 4.82 18.99 -5.64
N ILE A 30 3.73 19.68 -5.99
CA ILE A 30 3.44 20.08 -7.38
C ILE A 30 4.42 21.21 -7.76
N VAL A 31 5.35 20.92 -8.65
CA VAL A 31 6.35 21.90 -9.11
C VAL A 31 5.79 22.80 -10.22
N LYS A 32 4.83 22.29 -11.01
CA LYS A 32 4.22 23.00 -12.13
C LYS A 32 2.85 22.39 -12.48
N GLY A 33 1.91 23.24 -12.87
CA GLY A 33 0.60 22.86 -13.37
C GLY A 33 -0.52 23.44 -12.51
N GLU A 34 -1.50 24.06 -13.16
CA GLU A 34 -2.78 24.51 -12.60
C GLU A 34 -3.83 24.23 -13.69
N PRO A 35 -4.19 22.95 -13.88
CA PRO A 35 -5.11 22.58 -14.96
C PRO A 35 -6.50 23.18 -14.69
N THR A 36 -7.21 23.56 -15.75
CA THR A 36 -8.59 24.04 -15.59
C THR A 36 -9.55 22.89 -15.33
N ASP A 37 -10.73 23.20 -14.78
CA ASP A 37 -11.78 22.20 -14.53
C ASP A 37 -12.17 21.44 -15.81
N GLU A 38 -12.14 22.11 -16.96
CA GLU A 38 -12.40 21.50 -18.26
C GLU A 38 -11.31 20.50 -18.68
N GLU A 39 -10.04 20.80 -18.42
CA GLU A 39 -8.92 19.90 -18.74
C GLU A 39 -8.96 18.65 -17.86
N ILE A 40 -9.30 18.81 -16.58
CA ILE A 40 -9.51 17.70 -15.66
C ILE A 40 -10.69 16.84 -16.15
N ALA A 41 -11.81 17.46 -16.51
CA ALA A 41 -12.98 16.75 -17.01
C ALA A 41 -12.67 15.97 -18.30
N ALA A 42 -11.94 16.57 -19.24
CA ALA A 42 -11.52 15.91 -20.46
C ALA A 42 -10.63 14.68 -20.18
N LEU A 43 -9.65 14.81 -19.27
CA LEU A 43 -8.77 13.70 -18.88
C LEU A 43 -9.57 12.57 -18.22
N VAL A 44 -10.45 12.89 -17.28
CA VAL A 44 -11.30 11.90 -16.59
C VAL A 44 -12.21 11.20 -17.58
N ALA A 45 -12.81 11.91 -18.53
CA ALA A 45 -13.65 11.33 -19.57
C ALA A 45 -12.88 10.33 -20.43
N VAL A 46 -11.67 10.69 -20.88
CA VAL A 46 -10.81 9.79 -21.65
C VAL A 46 -10.40 8.56 -20.85
N LEU A 47 -9.95 8.73 -19.60
CA LEU A 47 -9.54 7.60 -18.76
C LEU A 47 -10.71 6.67 -18.43
N SER A 48 -11.89 7.24 -18.17
CA SER A 48 -13.11 6.48 -17.92
C SER A 48 -13.56 5.70 -19.14
N ALA A 49 -13.48 6.31 -20.33
CA ALA A 49 -13.78 5.66 -21.59
C ALA A 49 -12.76 4.56 -21.94
N ALA A 50 -11.47 4.80 -21.67
CA ALA A 50 -10.38 3.85 -21.90
C ALA A 50 -10.41 2.68 -20.90
N GLY A 51 -10.92 2.90 -19.69
CA GLY A 51 -11.03 1.91 -18.62
C GLY A 51 -11.92 0.70 -18.96
N GLY A 52 -12.73 0.79 -20.02
CA GLY A 52 -13.48 -0.34 -20.57
C GLY A 52 -14.64 -0.79 -19.67
N GLY A 53 -15.80 -1.05 -20.28
CA GLY A 53 -16.94 -1.64 -19.57
C GLY A 53 -16.60 -3.01 -19.00
N THR A 54 -17.26 -3.39 -17.91
CA THR A 54 -17.22 -4.75 -17.38
C THR A 54 -17.65 -5.71 -18.48
N GLY A 55 -16.68 -6.32 -19.17
CA GLY A 55 -16.95 -7.45 -20.04
C GLY A 55 -17.66 -8.52 -19.22
N GLU A 56 -18.49 -9.34 -19.89
CA GLU A 56 -19.06 -10.53 -19.25
C GLU A 56 -17.94 -11.24 -18.50
N PRO A 57 -18.07 -11.48 -17.17
CA PRO A 57 -16.99 -12.09 -16.42
C PRO A 57 -16.66 -13.41 -17.10
N GLY A 58 -15.49 -13.45 -17.72
CA GLY A 58 -14.97 -14.66 -18.33
C GLY A 58 -14.86 -15.76 -17.28
N PRO A 59 -14.52 -16.99 -17.69
CA PRO A 59 -14.18 -18.03 -16.74
C PRO A 59 -13.23 -17.47 -15.69
N GLN A 60 -13.59 -17.62 -14.41
CA GLN A 60 -12.81 -17.08 -13.30
C GLN A 60 -11.34 -17.49 -13.50
N GLU A 61 -10.46 -16.51 -13.68
CA GLU A 61 -9.03 -16.79 -13.77
C GLU A 61 -8.60 -17.46 -12.47
N LEU A 62 -7.82 -18.53 -12.59
CA LEU A 62 -7.20 -19.18 -11.45
C LEU A 62 -6.28 -18.16 -10.78
N ASN A 63 -6.70 -17.64 -9.63
CA ASN A 63 -5.89 -16.72 -8.84
C ASN A 63 -5.02 -17.54 -7.86
N PRO A 64 -3.70 -17.65 -8.07
CA PRO A 64 -2.82 -18.36 -7.15
C PRO A 64 -2.57 -17.55 -5.86
N TRP A 65 -3.00 -16.29 -5.79
CA TRP A 65 -2.79 -15.42 -4.66
C TRP A 65 -3.92 -15.52 -3.63
N GLY A 66 -3.55 -15.54 -2.36
CA GLY A 66 -4.49 -15.43 -1.25
C GLY A 66 -5.19 -16.74 -0.87
N HIS A 67 -4.63 -17.88 -1.25
CA HIS A 67 -5.18 -19.16 -0.85
C HIS A 67 -5.12 -19.29 0.68
N PRO A 68 -6.13 -19.89 1.35
CA PRO A 68 -6.14 -19.99 2.82
C PRO A 68 -4.87 -20.62 3.43
N VAL A 69 -4.20 -21.50 2.68
CA VAL A 69 -2.91 -22.12 3.08
C VAL A 69 -1.79 -21.10 3.29
N ASP A 70 -1.78 -20.01 2.51
CA ASP A 70 -0.73 -18.98 2.57
C ASP A 70 -0.83 -18.15 3.86
N LYS A 71 -2.01 -18.13 4.48
CA LYS A 71 -2.28 -17.43 5.74
C LYS A 71 -1.86 -18.23 6.98
N LEU A 72 -1.53 -19.52 6.83
CA LEU A 72 -1.19 -20.39 7.95
C LEU A 72 0.24 -20.15 8.43
N ARG A 73 0.41 -19.90 9.73
CA ARG A 73 1.70 -19.68 10.39
C ARG A 73 2.32 -20.99 10.89
N TYR A 74 2.37 -22.01 10.04
CA TYR A 74 3.14 -23.21 10.35
C TYR A 74 4.64 -22.95 10.18
N HIS A 75 5.45 -23.61 11.01
CA HIS A 75 6.90 -23.63 10.85
C HIS A 75 7.28 -24.12 9.44
N LEU A 76 8.37 -23.60 8.86
CA LEU A 76 8.75 -23.90 7.48
C LEU A 76 8.98 -25.39 7.23
N THR A 77 9.47 -26.11 8.24
CA THR A 77 9.71 -27.57 8.20
C THR A 77 8.49 -28.42 8.57
N SER A 78 7.34 -27.80 8.84
CA SER A 78 6.12 -28.55 9.18
C SER A 78 5.63 -29.34 7.97
N TRP A 79 5.47 -30.65 8.15
CA TRP A 79 4.90 -31.53 7.12
C TRP A 79 3.47 -31.10 6.73
N GLN A 80 2.70 -30.52 7.66
CA GLN A 80 1.36 -29.98 7.38
C GLN A 80 1.41 -28.82 6.38
N ARG A 81 2.40 -27.92 6.52
CA ARG A 81 2.63 -26.81 5.58
C ARG A 81 3.03 -27.32 4.21
N VAL A 82 3.99 -28.25 4.14
CA VAL A 82 4.49 -28.83 2.89
C VAL A 82 3.36 -29.53 2.13
N THR A 83 2.56 -30.35 2.81
CA THR A 83 1.47 -31.11 2.18
C THR A 83 0.36 -30.21 1.65
N LEU A 84 -0.05 -29.19 2.42
CA LEU A 84 -1.09 -28.26 1.98
C LEU A 84 -0.63 -27.39 0.81
N LEU A 85 0.62 -26.89 0.84
CA LEU A 85 1.21 -26.11 -0.24
C LEU A 85 1.27 -26.91 -1.54
N GLU A 86 1.74 -28.17 -1.48
CA GLU A 86 1.83 -29.05 -2.64
C GLU A 86 0.47 -29.32 -3.27
N ARG A 87 -0.55 -29.65 -2.45
CA ARG A 87 -1.91 -29.91 -2.94
C ARG A 87 -2.57 -28.70 -3.57
N THR A 88 -2.35 -27.52 -3.01
CA THR A 88 -2.96 -26.28 -3.48
C THR A 88 -2.28 -25.71 -4.71
N HIS A 89 -0.95 -25.65 -4.71
CA HIS A 89 -0.21 -24.87 -5.70
C HIS A 89 0.50 -25.72 -6.76
N MET A 90 0.88 -26.97 -6.44
CA MET A 90 1.72 -27.80 -7.32
C MET A 90 0.94 -28.83 -8.13
N ARG A 91 -0.23 -29.28 -7.64
CA ARG A 91 -1.08 -30.22 -8.40
C ARG A 91 -1.94 -29.47 -9.40
N ARG A 92 -1.71 -29.72 -10.69
CA ARG A 92 -2.62 -29.41 -11.82
C ARG A 92 -3.35 -30.65 -12.26
#